data_AF-X1K1B6-F1
#
_entry.id   AF-X1K1B6-F1
#
_cell.length_a   1.000
_cell.length_b   1.000
_cell.length_c   1.000
_cell.angle_alpha   90.00
_cell.angle_beta   90.00
_cell.angle_gamma   90.00
#
_symmetry.space_group_name_H-M   'P 1'
#
loop_
_entity.id
_entity.type
_entity.pdbx_description
1 polymer ?
#
loop_
_entity_poly.entity_id
_entity_poly.type
_entity_poly.pdbx_seq_one_letter_code
_entity_poly.pdbx_strand_id
1 'polypeptide(L)'
;IANVKVNLSFSAALFRGIGCNWLVCLAVWMAIASRNVIGKIFAIFFPIMAFVALGFEHCIANMYFIPMGLFLKVNTKVEWKN
;
A
#
# COMPACT_ATOMS: atom_id res chain seq x y z
N ILE A 1 -0.01 -7.40 -11.14
CA ILE A 1 -0.23 -6.56 -9.92
C ILE A 1 -1.40 -5.58 -10.14
N ALA A 2 -1.32 -4.65 -11.11
CA ALA A 2 -2.40 -3.68 -11.37
C ALA A 2 -3.77 -4.33 -11.70
N ASN A 3 -3.81 -5.35 -12.57
CA ASN A 3 -5.06 -6.05 -12.91
C ASN A 3 -5.70 -6.74 -11.68
N VAL A 4 -4.90 -7.30 -10.78
CA VAL A 4 -5.40 -7.93 -9.55
C VAL A 4 -6.00 -6.88 -8.61
N LYS A 5 -5.36 -5.72 -8.49
CA LYS A 5 -5.81 -4.61 -7.63
C LYS A 5 -7.17 -4.03 -8.06
N VAL A 6 -7.41 -3.94 -9.37
CA VAL A 6 -8.69 -3.39 -9.91
C VAL A 6 -9.85 -4.39 -9.89
N ASN A 7 -9.58 -5.69 -9.69
CA ASN A 7 -10.60 -6.75 -9.64
C ASN A 7 -10.94 -7.20 -8.20
N LEU A 8 -10.44 -6.51 -7.17
CA LEU A 8 -10.79 -6.81 -5.79
C LEU A 8 -12.25 -6.45 -5.49
N SER A 9 -12.93 -7.28 -4.70
CA SER A 9 -14.24 -6.92 -4.16
C SER A 9 -14.13 -5.70 -3.23
N PHE A 10 -15.14 -4.84 -3.24
CA PHE A 10 -15.15 -3.61 -2.44
C PHE A 10 -14.92 -3.88 -0.94
N SER A 11 -15.58 -4.91 -0.40
CA SER A 11 -15.41 -5.32 1.00
C SER A 11 -13.98 -5.76 1.29
N ALA A 12 -13.37 -6.57 0.44
CA ALA A 12 -11.98 -6.99 0.62
C ALA A 12 -10.99 -5.81 0.50
N ALA A 13 -11.23 -4.89 -0.44
CA ALA A 13 -10.43 -3.68 -0.57
C ALA A 13 -10.54 -2.77 0.68
N LEU A 14 -11.74 -2.63 1.25
CA LEU A 14 -11.99 -1.81 2.43
C LEU A 14 -11.24 -2.35 3.67
N PHE A 15 -11.39 -3.63 3.99
CA PHE A 15 -10.72 -4.22 5.16
C PHE A 15 -9.20 -4.20 5.01
N ARG A 16 -8.68 -4.45 3.79
CA ARG A 16 -7.24 -4.34 3.51
C ARG A 16 -6.73 -2.90 3.63
N GLY A 17 -7.53 -1.92 3.25
CA GLY A 17 -7.19 -0.49 3.39
C GLY A 17 -7.16 -0.03 4.85
N ILE A 18 -8.13 -0.46 5.66
CA ILE A 18 -8.18 -0.14 7.10
C ILE A 18 -6.95 -0.69 7.82
N GLY A 19 -6.62 -1.97 7.58
CA GLY A 19 -5.42 -2.60 8.15
C GLY A 19 -4.12 -1.92 7.72
N CYS A 20 -4.05 -1.49 6.46
CA CYS A 20 -2.91 -0.71 5.95
C CYS A 20 -2.73 0.60 6.74
N ASN A 21 -3.78 1.41 6.86
CA ASN A 21 -3.68 2.73 7.48
C ASN A 21 -3.34 2.62 8.98
N TRP A 22 -3.86 1.60 9.66
CA TRP A 22 -3.50 1.33 11.05
C TRP A 22 -1.98 1.15 11.20
N LEU A 23 -1.38 0.27 10.39
CA LEU A 23 0.07 0.02 10.44
C LEU A 23 0.90 1.26 10.11
N VAL A 24 0.44 2.07 9.14
CA VAL A 24 1.09 3.34 8.79
C VAL A 24 1.02 4.33 9.96
N CYS A 25 -0.13 4.48 10.61
CA CYS A 25 -0.26 5.34 11.78
C CYS A 25 0.63 4.89 12.95
N LEU A 26 0.76 3.57 13.18
CA LEU A 26 1.69 3.03 14.18
C LEU A 26 3.16 3.32 13.83
N ALA A 27 3.52 3.24 12.55
CA ALA A 27 4.86 3.59 12.07
C ALA A 27 5.20 5.05 12.36
N VAL A 28 4.26 5.96 12.05
CA VAL A 28 4.39 7.39 12.31
C VAL A 28 4.50 7.65 13.81
N TRP A 29 3.66 7.00 14.63
CA TRP A 29 3.72 7.13 16.09
C TRP A 29 5.08 6.74 16.65
N MET A 30 5.61 5.57 16.24
CA MET A 30 6.92 5.09 16.69
C MET A 30 8.06 5.99 16.20
N ALA A 31 7.95 6.55 14.99
CA ALA A 31 8.92 7.51 14.47
C ALA A 31 8.92 8.84 15.24
N ILE A 32 7.77 9.31 15.71
CA ILE A 32 7.67 10.50 16.55
C ILE A 32 8.24 10.22 17.95
N ALA A 33 8.01 9.03 18.50
CA ALA A 33 8.53 8.62 19.80
C ALA A 33 10.07 8.47 19.83
N SER A 34 10.70 8.17 18.68
CA SER A 34 12.16 8.02 18.59
C SER A 34 12.90 9.36 18.54
N ARG A 35 13.97 9.47 19.35
CA ARG A 35 14.86 10.64 19.38
C ARG A 35 16.02 10.57 18.39
N ASN A 36 16.35 9.36 17.92
CA ASN A 36 17.48 9.11 17.02
C ASN A 36 16.99 8.86 15.58
N VAL A 37 17.71 9.41 14.59
CA VAL A 37 17.39 9.24 13.15
C VAL A 37 17.33 7.77 12.76
N ILE A 38 18.30 6.97 13.21
CA ILE A 38 18.34 5.53 12.96
C ILE A 38 17.09 4.84 13.52
N GLY A 39 16.67 5.20 14.74
CA GLY A 39 15.45 4.66 15.34
C GLY A 39 14.18 5.05 14.58
N LYS A 40 14.14 6.24 13.97
CA LYS A 40 13.02 6.66 13.10
C LYS A 40 12.97 5.83 11.82
N ILE A 41 14.12 5.56 11.21
CA ILE A 41 14.20 4.73 9.99
C ILE A 41 13.69 3.32 10.27
N PHE A 42 14.17 2.67 11.32
CA PHE A 42 13.72 1.32 11.67
C PHE A 42 12.24 1.29 12.11
N ALA A 43 11.78 2.29 12.85
CA ALA A 43 10.37 2.42 13.25
C ALA A 43 9.41 2.49 12.06
N ILE A 44 9.85 3.05 10.93
CA ILE A 44 9.07 3.12 9.69
C ILE A 44 9.26 1.86 8.85
N PHE A 45 10.47 1.31 8.81
CA PHE A 45 10.81 0.16 7.96
C PHE A 45 9.97 -1.09 8.29
N PHE A 46 9.87 -1.48 9.56
CA PHE A 46 9.18 -2.71 9.95
C PHE A 46 7.67 -2.69 9.65
N PRO A 47 6.92 -1.62 9.98
CA PRO A 47 5.50 -1.56 9.64
C PRO A 47 5.25 -1.51 8.13
N ILE A 48 6.12 -0.86 7.35
CA ILE A 48 6.02 -0.85 5.88
C ILE A 48 6.19 -2.27 5.33
N MET A 49 7.22 -2.98 5.79
CA MET A 49 7.44 -4.38 5.41
C MET A 49 6.25 -5.27 5.79
N ALA A 50 5.68 -5.05 6.98
CA ALA A 50 4.54 -5.83 7.47
C ALA A 50 3.30 -5.66 6.57
N PHE A 51 2.90 -4.44 6.21
CA PHE A 51 1.70 -4.28 5.37
C PHE A 51 1.92 -4.79 3.94
N VAL A 52 3.16 -4.70 3.41
CA VAL A 52 3.53 -5.25 2.10
C VAL A 52 3.47 -6.78 2.12
N ALA A 53 4.02 -7.42 3.16
CA ALA A 53 3.97 -8.87 3.33
C ALA A 53 2.54 -9.41 3.52
N LEU A 54 1.69 -8.65 4.20
CA LEU A 54 0.27 -8.98 4.41
C LEU A 54 -0.60 -8.73 3.17
N GLY A 55 -0.06 -8.11 2.12
CA GLY A 55 -0.81 -7.80 0.89
C GLY A 55 -1.92 -6.76 1.11
N PHE A 56 -1.72 -5.85 2.06
CA PHE A 56 -2.65 -4.75 2.28
C PHE A 56 -2.56 -3.69 1.18
N GLU A 57 -3.68 -3.00 0.97
CA GLU A 57 -3.84 -2.04 -0.12
C GLU A 57 -3.67 -0.62 0.42
N HIS A 58 -2.55 0.02 0.07
CA HIS A 58 -2.32 1.42 0.38
C HIS A 58 -2.80 2.30 -0.78
N CYS A 59 -3.71 3.25 -0.53
CA CYS A 59 -4.30 4.09 -1.57
C CYS A 59 -3.24 4.83 -2.40
N ILE A 60 -2.21 5.40 -1.75
CA ILE A 60 -1.13 6.14 -2.43
C ILE A 60 -0.24 5.20 -3.26
N ALA A 61 0.03 3.98 -2.77
CA ALA A 61 0.78 3.00 -3.56
C ALA A 61 -0.02 2.57 -4.80
N ASN A 62 -1.34 2.42 -4.67
CA ASN A 62 -2.20 2.10 -5.79
C ASN A 62 -2.29 3.22 -6.83
N MET A 63 -2.24 4.49 -6.39
CA MET A 63 -2.12 5.65 -7.28
C MET A 63 -0.80 5.66 -8.07
N TYR A 64 0.25 4.97 -7.61
CA TYR A 64 1.47 4.77 -8.38
C TYR A 64 1.39 3.54 -9.30
N PHE A 65 0.99 2.39 -8.75
CA PHE A 65 0.98 1.13 -9.49
C PHE A 65 -0.06 1.06 -10.61
N ILE A 66 -1.22 1.71 -10.47
CA ILE A 66 -2.28 1.68 -11.49
C ILE A 66 -1.88 2.51 -12.73
N PRO A 67 -1.46 3.78 -12.62
CA PRO A 67 -0.97 4.55 -13.76
C PRO A 67 0.31 3.97 -14.36
N MET A 68 1.26 3.50 -13.55
CA MET A 68 2.44 2.80 -14.06
C MET A 68 2.05 1.56 -14.88
N GLY A 69 1.08 0.78 -14.37
CA GLY A 69 0.52 -0.35 -15.09
C GLY A 69 -0.24 0.02 -16.36
N LEU A 70 -0.73 1.26 -16.49
CA LEU A 70 -1.36 1.81 -17.70
C LEU A 70 -0.33 2.32 -18.70
N PHE A 71 0.74 3.00 -18.25
CA PHE A 71 1.82 3.49 -19.11
C PHE A 71 2.65 2.35 -19.71
N LEU A 72 2.88 1.28 -18.97
CA LEU A 72 3.55 0.08 -19.46
C LEU A 72 2.65 -0.77 -20.38
N LYS A 73 1.38 -0.39 -20.53
CA LYS A 73 0.32 -1.18 -21.16
C LYS A 73 0.22 -1.00 -22.68
N VAL A 74 1.36 -1.04 -23.36
CA VAL A 74 1.37 -1.42 -24.78
C VAL A 74 0.93 -2.89 -24.96
N ASN A 75 0.81 -3.72 -23.90
CA ASN A 75 0.66 -5.17 -24.10
C ASN A 75 -0.15 -6.05 -23.10
N THR A 76 -1.15 -5.60 -22.32
CA THR A 76 -2.29 -6.49 -21.85
C THR A 76 -3.28 -5.85 -20.86
N LYS A 77 -4.58 -6.08 -21.12
CA LYS A 77 -5.78 -6.12 -20.23
C LYS A 77 -5.69 -5.50 -18.82
N VAL A 78 -6.10 -4.23 -18.73
CA VAL A 78 -6.44 -3.48 -17.50
C VAL A 78 -7.73 -2.77 -17.90
N GLU A 79 -8.84 -3.48 -17.87
CA GLU A 79 -10.14 -2.90 -18.15
C GLU A 79 -10.67 -2.32 -16.85
N TRP A 80 -10.98 -1.02 -16.87
CA TRP A 80 -11.87 -0.45 -15.88
C TRP A 80 -13.24 -1.06 -16.15
N LYS A 81 -13.71 -1.89 -15.22
CA LYS A 81 -15.06 -2.44 -15.32
C LYS A 81 -16.03 -1.26 -15.11
N ASN A 82 -16.73 -0.87 -16.18
CA ASN A 82 -17.92 -0.02 -16.10
C ASN A 82 -18.98 -0.69 -15.22
#